data_AF-A0A6J5JGR3-F1
#
_entry.id   AF-A0A6J5JGR3-F1
#
_cell.length_a   1.000
_cell.length_b   1.000
_cell.length_c   1.000
_cell.angle_alpha   90.00
_cell.angle_beta   90.00
_cell.angle_gamma   90.00
#
_symmetry.space_group_name_H-M   'P 1'
#
loop_
_entity.id
_entity.type
_entity.pdbx_description
1 polymer ?
#
loop_
_entity_poly.entity_id
_entity_poly.type
_entity_poly.pdbx_seq_one_letter_code
_entity_poly.pdbx_strand_id
1 'polypeptide(L)'
;MQKKEQSKEHSRVLKLEPFPKHRQQIAEIADYFKVSHSLALQIAIADVHDIFSKRKALKRYDTDTRDKTAKNFFLIYDETEDGKIDDILDDKEIFYSDLARLAISDFYMKFKSGRLNYKSKAFAHYLKWPAK
;
A
#
# COMPACT_ATOMS: atom_id res chain seq x y z
N MET A 1 -0.93 12.83 35.94
CA MET A 1 -1.12 13.34 34.56
C MET A 1 -0.41 12.40 33.61
N GLN A 2 -1.15 11.60 32.82
CA GLN A 2 -0.54 10.79 31.78
C GLN A 2 -0.28 11.70 30.57
N LYS A 3 1.00 11.93 30.22
CA LYS A 3 1.36 12.54 28.94
C LYS A 3 0.85 11.60 27.85
N LYS A 4 -0.16 12.04 27.08
CA LYS A 4 -0.44 11.43 25.78
C LYS A 4 0.77 11.72 24.91
N GLU A 5 1.64 10.74 24.73
CA GLU A 5 2.57 10.71 23.60
C GLU A 5 1.74 10.89 22.33
N GLN A 6 1.79 12.07 21.73
CA GLN A 6 1.28 12.27 20.38
C GLN A 6 2.19 11.45 19.47
N SER A 7 1.70 10.29 19.01
CA SER A 7 2.41 9.55 17.96
C SER A 7 2.51 10.46 16.74
N LYS A 8 3.72 10.76 16.27
CA LYS A 8 3.93 11.46 15.02
C LYS A 8 3.51 10.51 13.90
N GLU A 9 2.32 10.73 13.37
CA GLU A 9 1.79 10.02 12.22
C GLU A 9 2.05 10.85 10.96
N HIS A 10 2.53 10.18 9.92
CA HIS A 10 2.91 10.82 8.67
C HIS A 10 2.02 10.28 7.55
N SER A 11 1.53 11.18 6.70
CA SER A 11 0.56 10.82 5.67
C SER A 11 1.07 11.05 4.26
N ARG A 12 0.94 10.04 3.40
CA ARG A 12 1.37 10.10 1.99
C ARG A 12 0.17 9.82 1.07
N VAL A 13 0.00 10.67 0.06
CA VAL A 13 -1.06 10.53 -0.97
C VAL A 13 -0.44 9.95 -2.24
N LEU A 14 -1.10 8.94 -2.81
CA LEU A 14 -0.81 8.41 -4.14
C LEU A 14 -1.97 8.75 -5.08
N LYS A 15 -1.69 9.51 -6.14
CA LYS A 15 -2.64 9.81 -7.21
C LYS A 15 -2.45 8.82 -8.36
N LEU A 16 -3.37 7.88 -8.54
CA LEU A 16 -3.35 6.89 -9.64
C LEU A 16 -4.22 7.28 -10.84
N GLU A 17 -4.92 8.42 -10.79
CA GLU A 17 -5.67 8.96 -11.92
C GLU A 17 -4.86 9.00 -13.24
N PRO A 18 -3.61 9.52 -13.28
CA PRO A 18 -2.80 9.52 -14.50
C PRO A 18 -2.20 8.13 -14.84
N PHE A 19 -2.45 7.10 -14.03
CA PHE A 19 -1.82 5.78 -14.15
C PHE A 19 -2.85 4.64 -14.23
N PRO A 20 -3.65 4.55 -15.31
CA PRO A 20 -4.78 3.62 -15.42
C PRO A 20 -4.35 2.14 -15.30
N LYS A 21 -3.17 1.78 -15.79
CA LYS A 21 -2.61 0.42 -15.65
C LYS A 21 -2.46 0.00 -14.19
N HIS A 22 -1.84 0.83 -13.35
CA HIS A 22 -1.62 0.52 -11.94
C HIS A 22 -2.92 0.49 -11.16
N ARG A 23 -3.86 1.36 -11.53
CA ARG A 23 -5.22 1.35 -10.99
C ARG A 23 -5.94 0.02 -11.26
N GLN A 24 -5.84 -0.50 -12.49
CA GLN A 24 -6.39 -1.81 -12.84
C GLN A 24 -5.69 -2.95 -12.09
N GLN A 25 -4.36 -2.93 -11.99
CA GLN A 25 -3.61 -3.95 -11.25
C GLN A 25 -4.05 -4.03 -9.78
N ILE A 26 -4.23 -2.88 -9.12
CA ILE A 26 -4.76 -2.84 -7.75
C ILE A 26 -6.18 -3.43 -7.67
N ALA A 27 -7.06 -3.14 -8.64
CA ALA A 27 -8.40 -3.71 -8.66
C ALA A 27 -8.36 -5.24 -8.77
N GLU A 28 -7.54 -5.78 -9.68
CA GLU A 28 -7.39 -7.23 -9.86
C GLU A 28 -6.81 -7.92 -8.61
N ILE A 29 -5.82 -7.30 -7.96
CA ILE A 29 -5.27 -7.80 -6.70
C ILE A 29 -6.37 -7.81 -5.63
N ALA A 30 -7.10 -6.70 -5.49
CA ALA A 30 -8.15 -6.55 -4.50
C ALA A 30 -9.27 -7.59 -4.66
N ASP A 31 -9.71 -7.81 -5.90
CA ASP A 31 -10.73 -8.81 -6.24
C ASP A 31 -10.26 -10.24 -5.91
N TYR A 32 -9.03 -10.58 -6.28
CA TYR A 32 -8.44 -11.90 -6.00
C TYR A 32 -8.39 -12.21 -4.50
N PHE A 33 -7.94 -11.25 -3.69
CA PHE A 33 -7.83 -11.40 -2.24
C PHE A 33 -9.13 -11.11 -1.49
N LYS A 34 -10.18 -10.65 -2.17
CA LYS A 34 -11.45 -10.18 -1.58
C LYS A 34 -11.23 -9.09 -0.53
N VAL A 35 -10.39 -8.10 -0.85
CA VAL A 35 -10.04 -6.98 0.03
C VAL A 35 -10.37 -5.63 -0.61
N SER A 36 -10.27 -4.55 0.16
CA SER A 36 -10.37 -3.21 -0.41
C SER A 36 -9.14 -2.88 -1.27
N HIS A 37 -9.31 -2.00 -2.26
CA HIS A 37 -8.19 -1.53 -3.09
C HIS A 37 -7.07 -0.91 -2.25
N SER A 38 -7.45 -0.24 -1.15
CA SER A 38 -6.49 0.35 -0.23
C SER A 38 -5.68 -0.73 0.48
N LEU A 39 -6.33 -1.79 0.98
CA LEU A 39 -5.64 -2.90 1.62
C LEU A 39 -4.74 -3.66 0.63
N ALA A 40 -5.18 -3.81 -0.63
CA ALA A 40 -4.34 -4.35 -1.70
C ALA A 40 -3.06 -3.51 -1.92
N LEU A 41 -3.18 -2.17 -1.93
CA LEU A 41 -2.02 -1.28 -2.01
C LEU A 41 -1.08 -1.42 -0.80
N GLN A 42 -1.64 -1.50 0.42
CA GLN A 42 -0.85 -1.69 1.64
C GLN A 42 -0.03 -2.99 1.59
N ILE A 43 -0.65 -4.08 1.12
CA ILE A 43 0.01 -5.37 0.96
C ILE A 43 1.11 -5.29 -0.10
N ALA A 44 0.85 -4.64 -1.24
CA ALA A 44 1.84 -4.51 -2.31
C ALA A 44 3.09 -3.76 -1.86
N ILE A 45 2.92 -2.62 -1.16
CA ILE A 45 4.05 -1.84 -0.63
C ILE A 45 4.81 -2.63 0.44
N ALA A 46 4.11 -3.26 1.37
CA ALA A 46 4.74 -4.04 2.42
C ALA A 46 5.48 -5.28 1.91
N ASP A 47 4.94 -5.98 0.89
CA ASP A 47 5.60 -7.17 0.34
C ASP A 47 6.83 -6.86 -0.52
N VAL A 48 6.83 -5.71 -1.20
CA VAL A 48 7.93 -5.32 -2.09
C VAL A 48 9.02 -4.55 -1.35
N HIS A 49 8.66 -3.69 -0.39
CA HIS A 49 9.59 -2.78 0.26
C HIS A 49 9.75 -3.01 1.78
N ASP A 50 9.03 -3.95 2.40
CA ASP A 50 9.00 -4.15 3.85
C ASP A 50 8.61 -2.87 4.63
N ILE A 51 7.72 -2.06 4.00
CA ILE A 51 7.15 -0.82 4.57
C ILE A 51 5.69 -1.03 4.96
N PHE A 52 5.35 -0.77 6.22
CA PHE A 52 4.03 -1.06 6.79
C PHE A 52 3.26 0.24 7.14
N SER A 53 2.13 0.46 6.48
CA SER A 53 1.17 1.49 6.91
C SER A 53 0.16 0.97 7.94
N LYS A 54 -0.50 1.87 8.66
CA LYS A 54 -1.53 1.52 9.65
C LYS A 54 -2.75 0.84 9.01
N ARG A 55 -3.14 -0.31 9.54
CA ARG A 55 -4.20 -1.19 8.99
C ARG A 55 -5.59 -0.56 8.82
N LYS A 56 -5.93 0.48 9.59
CA LYS A 56 -7.32 1.01 9.68
C LYS A 56 -7.45 2.52 9.43
N ALA A 57 -6.39 3.20 9.02
CA ALA A 57 -6.40 4.64 8.84
C ALA A 57 -6.46 5.00 7.36
N LEU A 58 -7.64 4.83 6.75
CA LEU A 58 -7.86 5.14 5.33
C LEU A 58 -9.27 5.68 5.13
N LYS A 59 -9.39 7.01 5.03
CA LYS A 59 -10.57 7.66 4.47
C LYS A 59 -10.44 7.57 2.95
N ARG A 60 -11.29 6.76 2.31
CA ARG A 60 -11.55 6.87 0.87
C ARG A 60 -11.85 8.34 0.56
N TYR A 61 -11.14 8.95 -0.38
CA TYR A 61 -11.60 10.17 -1.01
C TYR A 61 -11.71 9.94 -2.51
N ASP A 62 -12.89 10.30 -3.01
CA ASP A 62 -13.41 10.17 -4.38
C ASP A 62 -13.72 8.75 -4.86
N THR A 63 -14.86 8.25 -4.38
CA THR A 63 -15.76 7.51 -5.27
C THR A 63 -16.37 8.49 -6.26
N ASP A 64 -15.83 8.52 -7.48
CA ASP A 64 -16.70 8.77 -8.61
C ASP A 64 -17.65 7.57 -8.65
N THR A 65 -18.91 7.74 -8.22
CA THR A 65 -19.85 6.65 -7.92
C THR A 65 -20.15 5.75 -9.14
N ARG A 66 -19.64 6.12 -10.32
CA ARG A 66 -19.78 5.39 -11.58
C ARG A 66 -18.66 4.38 -11.84
N ASP A 67 -17.45 4.65 -11.35
CA ASP A 67 -16.27 3.83 -11.60
C ASP A 67 -15.86 3.27 -10.23
N LYS A 68 -16.11 1.98 -9.97
CA LYS A 68 -15.88 1.34 -8.65
C LYS A 68 -14.39 1.31 -8.22
N THR A 69 -13.54 2.04 -8.93
CA THR A 69 -12.10 2.03 -8.83
C THR A 69 -11.60 3.32 -8.19
N ALA A 70 -11.04 3.22 -6.99
CA ALA A 70 -10.43 4.37 -6.31
C ALA A 70 -9.32 5.00 -7.19
N LYS A 71 -9.40 6.32 -7.41
CA LYS A 71 -8.44 7.09 -8.20
C LYS A 71 -7.24 7.55 -7.36
N ASN A 72 -7.45 7.77 -6.06
CA ASN A 72 -6.44 8.25 -5.13
C ASN A 72 -6.40 7.36 -3.87
N PHE A 73 -5.22 7.22 -3.29
CA PHE A 73 -4.97 6.44 -2.08
C PHE A 73 -4.22 7.29 -1.06
N PHE A 74 -4.56 7.12 0.22
CA PHE A 74 -3.94 7.85 1.33
C PHE A 74 -3.43 6.86 2.36
N LEU A 75 -2.12 6.79 2.59
CA LEU A 75 -1.55 5.86 3.55
C LEU A 75 -0.94 6.62 4.73
N ILE A 76 -1.24 6.16 5.94
CA ILE A 76 -0.64 6.68 7.17
C ILE A 76 0.44 5.73 7.65
N TYR A 77 1.63 6.27 7.87
CA TYR A 77 2.79 5.60 8.39
C TYR A 77 3.10 6.14 9.80
N ASP A 78 3.75 5.31 10.62
CA ASP A 78 4.42 5.82 11.81
C ASP A 78 5.80 6.41 11.43
N GLU A 79 6.44 7.10 12.36
CA GLU A 79 7.73 7.78 12.15
C GLU A 79 8.84 6.81 11.69
N THR A 80 8.81 5.54 12.13
CA THR A 80 9.82 4.55 11.72
C THR A 80 9.64 4.15 10.27
N GLU A 81 8.40 3.85 9.87
CA GLU A 81 8.07 3.46 8.50
C GLU A 81 8.18 4.64 7.53
N ASP A 82 7.88 5.87 7.98
CA ASP A 82 8.08 7.08 7.18
C ASP A 82 9.56 7.37 6.93
N GLY A 83 10.43 7.17 7.92
CA GLY A 83 11.88 7.28 7.74
C GLY A 83 12.43 6.32 6.69
N LYS A 84 11.98 5.05 6.68
CA LYS A 84 12.35 4.09 5.62
C LYS A 84 11.92 4.55 4.23
N ILE A 85 10.76 5.21 4.13
CA ILE A 85 10.29 5.75 2.86
C ILE A 85 11.29 6.81 2.40
N ASP A 86 11.59 7.80 3.24
CA ASP A 86 12.49 8.89 2.87
C ASP A 86 13.87 8.38 2.47
N ASP A 87 14.44 7.41 3.20
CA ASP A 87 15.71 6.76 2.83
C ASP A 87 15.68 6.20 1.39
N ILE A 88 14.58 5.54 1.00
CA ILE A 88 14.44 4.95 -0.35
C ILE A 88 14.22 6.05 -1.40
N LEU A 89 13.47 7.09 -1.07
CA LEU A 89 13.21 8.20 -2.00
C LEU A 89 14.50 8.95 -2.31
N ASP A 90 15.32 9.19 -1.30
CA ASP A 90 16.61 9.87 -1.42
C ASP A 90 17.64 8.99 -2.16
N ASP A 91 17.77 7.70 -1.79
CA ASP A 91 18.71 6.76 -2.43
C ASP A 91 18.44 6.58 -3.93
N LYS A 92 17.15 6.56 -4.32
CA LYS A 92 16.74 6.33 -5.71
C LYS A 92 16.48 7.60 -6.50
N GLU A 93 16.51 8.77 -5.85
CA GLU A 93 16.12 10.06 -6.42
C GLU A 93 14.71 10.00 -7.08
N ILE A 94 13.73 9.41 -6.38
CA ILE A 94 12.36 9.24 -6.88
C ILE A 94 11.31 9.87 -5.96
N PHE A 95 10.10 10.06 -6.48
CA PHE A 95 8.96 10.49 -5.68
C PHE A 95 8.21 9.28 -5.10
N TYR A 96 7.46 9.50 -4.02
CA TYR A 96 6.60 8.47 -3.41
C TYR A 96 5.63 7.81 -4.41
N SER A 97 5.16 8.56 -5.40
CA SER A 97 4.29 8.01 -6.45
C SER A 97 5.01 6.95 -7.29
N ASP A 98 6.32 7.11 -7.54
CA ASP A 98 7.12 6.15 -8.27
C ASP A 98 7.37 4.90 -7.43
N LEU A 99 7.73 5.07 -6.15
CA LEU A 99 7.89 3.98 -5.19
C LEU A 99 6.63 3.11 -5.14
N ALA A 100 5.46 3.72 -4.99
CA ALA A 100 4.21 2.97 -4.94
C ALA A 100 3.88 2.29 -6.27
N ARG A 101 4.13 2.93 -7.43
CA ARG A 101 3.90 2.31 -8.75
C ARG A 101 4.80 1.11 -9.01
N LEU A 102 6.06 1.19 -8.61
CA LEU A 102 7.01 0.08 -8.67
C LEU A 102 6.54 -1.06 -7.78
N ALA A 103 6.15 -0.78 -6.54
CA ALA A 103 5.58 -1.79 -5.65
C ALA A 103 4.34 -2.49 -6.23
N ILE A 104 3.41 -1.72 -6.81
CA ILE A 104 2.22 -2.28 -7.48
C ILE A 104 2.64 -3.20 -8.64
N SER A 105 3.54 -2.74 -9.51
CA SER A 105 3.98 -3.49 -10.68
C SER A 105 4.68 -4.80 -10.30
N ASP A 106 5.62 -4.73 -9.35
CA ASP A 106 6.40 -5.89 -8.91
C ASP A 106 5.53 -6.90 -8.18
N PHE A 107 4.66 -6.43 -7.28
CA PHE A 107 3.70 -7.30 -6.62
C PHE A 107 2.76 -7.97 -7.63
N TYR A 108 2.25 -7.21 -8.60
CA TYR A 108 1.37 -7.75 -9.64
C TYR A 108 2.08 -8.81 -10.51
N MET A 109 3.36 -8.64 -10.83
CA MET A 109 4.14 -9.67 -11.52
C MET A 109 4.31 -10.95 -10.67
N LYS A 110 4.61 -10.82 -9.37
CA LYS A 110 4.65 -11.97 -8.44
C LYS A 110 3.30 -12.69 -8.39
N PHE A 111 2.21 -11.91 -8.33
CA PHE A 111 0.83 -12.39 -8.36
C PHE A 111 0.52 -13.19 -9.64
N LYS A 112 0.75 -12.61 -10.81
CA LYS A 112 0.43 -13.27 -12.11
C LYS A 112 1.28 -14.49 -12.40
N SER A 113 2.51 -14.53 -11.89
CA SER A 113 3.41 -15.67 -12.03
C SER A 113 3.23 -16.76 -10.96
N GLY A 114 2.30 -16.58 -10.01
CA GLY A 114 2.08 -17.53 -8.92
C GLY A 114 3.21 -17.59 -7.89
N ARG A 115 4.10 -16.59 -7.88
CA ARG A 115 5.30 -16.52 -7.02
C ARG A 115 5.07 -15.74 -5.72
N LEU A 116 3.83 -15.56 -5.31
CA LEU A 116 3.53 -14.90 -4.04
C LEU A 116 3.90 -15.80 -2.87
N ASN A 117 4.65 -15.24 -1.92
CA ASN A 117 4.92 -15.89 -0.65
C ASN A 117 3.84 -15.49 0.36
N TYR A 118 2.77 -16.30 0.46
CA TYR A 118 1.68 -16.07 1.42
C TYR A 118 2.12 -16.14 2.90
N LYS A 119 3.36 -16.59 3.18
CA LYS A 119 3.98 -16.55 4.51
C LYS A 119 4.75 -15.24 4.77
N SER A 120 4.75 -14.28 3.84
CA SER A 120 5.46 -13.01 4.03
C SER A 120 4.84 -12.19 5.18
N LYS A 121 5.66 -11.33 5.79
CA LYS A 121 5.23 -10.46 6.89
C LYS A 121 4.04 -9.59 6.49
N ALA A 122 3.96 -9.17 5.22
CA ALA A 122 2.84 -8.40 4.70
C ALA A 122 1.49 -9.13 4.83
N PHE A 123 1.43 -10.42 4.44
CA PHE A 123 0.20 -11.22 4.53
C PHE A 123 -0.20 -11.50 5.98
N ALA A 124 0.78 -11.86 6.83
CA ALA A 124 0.55 -12.05 8.27
C ALA A 124 0.06 -10.76 8.94
N HIS A 125 0.61 -9.62 8.52
CA HIS A 125 0.20 -8.32 9.01
C HIS A 125 -1.23 -7.99 8.53
N TYR A 126 -1.50 -7.93 7.23
CA TYR A 126 -2.76 -7.36 6.75
C TYR A 126 -3.93 -8.33 6.65
N LEU A 127 -3.69 -9.61 6.32
CA LEU A 127 -4.78 -10.57 6.03
C LEU A 127 -5.06 -11.56 7.17
N LYS A 128 -4.25 -11.58 8.24
CA LYS A 128 -4.30 -12.63 9.27
C LYS A 128 -4.32 -14.05 8.66
N TRP A 129 -3.69 -14.23 7.50
CA TRP A 129 -3.62 -15.54 6.85
C TRP A 129 -2.73 -16.44 7.71
N PRO A 130 -3.15 -17.65 8.08
CA PRO A 130 -2.29 -18.52 8.88
C PRO A 130 -1.04 -18.86 8.07
N ALA A 131 0.13 -18.58 8.64
CA ALA A 131 1.35 -19.27 8.28
C ALA A 131 1.13 -20.74 8.66
N LYS A 132 0.68 -21.55 7.70
CA LYS A 132 0.61 -23.02 7.86
C LYS A 132 2.01 -23.60 7.94
#